data_AF-A0A2G0QE17-F1
#
_entry.id   AF-A0A2G0QE17-F1
#
_cell.length_a   1.000
_cell.length_b   1.000
_cell.length_c   1.000
_cell.angle_alpha   90.00
_cell.angle_beta   90.00
_cell.angle_gamma   90.00
#
_symmetry.space_group_name_H-M   'P 1'
#
loop_
_entity.id
_entity.type
_entity.pdbx_description
1 polymer ?
#
loop_
_entity_poly.entity_id
_entity_poly.type
_entity_poly.pdbx_seq_one_letter_code
_entity_poly.pdbx_strand_id
1 'polypeptide(L)'
;MADFYLKIKTNRMILKNLKNQKELKIEGSFSTSRLLIGEFDNAVFQLHTLINQHGFLKGIKRLFERKHRVLIHPLEQSEDGLCSVEERILQEVTHVGFNGHIRKVVIHQGEHLLSDNETKAELSKRIPKNLPKRN
;
A
#
# COMPACT_ATOMS: atom_id res chain seq x y z
N MET A 1 -0.20 -12.10 -10.05
CA MET A 1 0.74 -11.73 -8.97
C MET A 1 1.66 -10.70 -9.55
N ALA A 2 1.58 -9.51 -8.98
CA ALA A 2 2.45 -8.38 -9.27
C ALA A 2 2.89 -7.81 -7.93
N ASP A 3 4.06 -7.20 -7.93
CA ASP A 3 4.58 -6.46 -6.79
C ASP A 3 4.29 -4.99 -7.02
N PHE A 4 3.74 -4.34 -6.01
CA PHE A 4 3.39 -2.94 -6.04
C PHE A 4 4.20 -2.14 -5.04
N TYR A 5 4.54 -0.92 -5.45
CA TYR A 5 5.06 0.11 -4.57
C TYR A 5 4.00 1.19 -4.42
N LEU A 6 3.37 1.25 -3.26
CA LEU A 6 2.37 2.24 -2.89
C LEU A 6 3.03 3.32 -2.04
N LYS A 7 3.19 4.51 -2.62
CA LYS A 7 3.66 5.71 -1.93
C LYS A 7 2.46 6.53 -1.50
N ILE A 8 2.41 6.93 -0.23
CA ILE A 8 1.32 7.72 0.33
C ILE A 8 1.90 9.02 0.88
N LYS A 9 1.28 10.12 0.48
CA LYS A 9 1.55 11.49 0.90
C LYS A 9 0.24 12.12 1.37
N THR A 10 0.33 13.31 1.95
CA THR A 10 -0.85 14.10 2.31
C THR A 10 -1.77 14.23 1.10
N ASN A 11 -2.96 13.64 1.19
CA ASN A 11 -4.01 13.68 0.16
C ASN A 11 -3.60 13.18 -1.23
N ARG A 12 -2.54 12.36 -1.33
CA ARG A 12 -2.05 11.83 -2.61
C ARG A 12 -1.50 10.42 -2.48
N MET A 13 -1.87 9.57 -3.44
CA MET A 13 -1.33 8.21 -3.55
C MET A 13 -0.66 8.02 -4.92
N ILE A 14 0.44 7.27 -4.92
CA ILE A 14 1.15 6.89 -6.13
C ILE A 14 1.39 5.38 -6.09
N LEU A 15 0.89 4.65 -7.07
CA LEU A 15 0.98 3.21 -7.16
C LEU A 15 1.77 2.81 -8.40
N LYS A 16 2.96 2.25 -8.17
CA LYS A 16 3.81 1.69 -9.21
C LYS A 16 3.66 0.17 -9.25
N ASN A 17 3.43 -0.36 -10.45
CA ASN A 17 3.49 -1.79 -10.71
C ASN A 17 4.88 -2.17 -11.19
N LEU A 18 5.63 -2.92 -10.37
CA LEU A 18 7.03 -3.26 -10.66
C LEU A 18 7.20 -4.28 -11.80
N LYS A 19 6.10 -4.90 -12.26
CA LYS A 19 6.14 -5.84 -13.39
C LYS A 19 6.14 -5.12 -14.74
N ASN A 20 5.29 -4.12 -14.91
CA ASN A 20 5.13 -3.40 -16.19
C ASN A 20 5.62 -1.95 -16.13
N GLN A 21 6.19 -1.54 -15.00
CA GLN A 21 6.73 -0.20 -14.76
C GLN A 21 5.69 0.93 -14.83
N LYS A 22 4.40 0.61 -14.98
CA LYS A 22 3.33 1.60 -14.97
C LYS A 22 3.27 2.22 -13.58
N GLU A 23 3.30 3.55 -13.53
CA GLU A 23 3.08 4.32 -12.32
C GLU A 23 1.87 5.23 -12.54
N LEU A 24 0.92 5.19 -11.61
CA LEU A 24 -0.25 6.05 -11.62
C LEU A 24 -0.32 6.82 -10.31
N LYS A 25 -0.90 8.02 -10.36
CA LYS A 25 -1.10 8.89 -9.21
C LYS A 25 -2.57 9.30 -9.13
N ILE A 26 -3.04 9.54 -7.91
CA ILE A 26 -4.37 10.08 -7.63
C ILE A 26 -4.32 11.01 -6.42
N GLU A 27 -5.21 11.98 -6.41
CA GLU A 27 -5.40 12.94 -5.32
C GLU A 27 -6.75 12.68 -4.66
N GLY A 28 -6.88 13.02 -3.39
CA GLY A 28 -8.10 12.84 -2.61
C GLY A 28 -8.18 13.79 -1.43
N SER A 29 -9.11 13.52 -0.52
CA SER A 29 -9.25 14.26 0.74
C SER A 29 -9.38 13.24 1.85
N PHE A 30 -8.24 12.65 2.19
CA PHE A 30 -8.16 11.55 3.14
C PHE A 30 -7.15 11.72 4.26
N SER A 31 -6.32 12.76 4.22
CA SER A 31 -5.38 13.10 5.29
C SER A 31 -5.96 14.18 6.18
N THR A 32 -5.55 14.19 7.44
CA THR A 32 -5.86 15.26 8.40
C THR A 32 -4.56 15.97 8.80
N SER A 33 -4.61 16.93 9.72
CA SER A 33 -3.38 17.56 10.24
C SER A 33 -2.48 16.60 11.03
N ARG A 34 -3.03 15.49 11.55
CA ARG A 34 -2.29 14.54 12.42
C ARG A 34 -2.10 13.15 11.81
N LEU A 35 -2.93 12.76 10.85
CA LEU A 35 -2.92 11.41 10.29
C LEU A 35 -2.81 11.47 8.77
N LEU A 36 -1.87 10.71 8.22
CA LEU A 36 -1.72 10.52 6.79
C LEU A 36 -2.99 9.91 6.17
N ILE A 37 -3.67 9.02 6.91
CA ILE A 37 -5.01 8.52 6.62
C ILE A 37 -5.93 8.85 7.81
N GLY A 38 -6.70 9.93 7.70
CA GLY A 38 -7.78 10.26 8.62
C GLY A 38 -9.18 9.90 8.10
N GLU A 39 -9.41 9.98 6.78
CA GLU A 39 -10.68 9.56 6.17
C GLU A 39 -10.51 8.21 5.47
N PHE A 40 -10.87 7.13 6.18
CA PHE A 40 -10.67 5.76 5.72
C PHE A 40 -11.37 5.46 4.39
N ASP A 41 -12.66 5.78 4.28
CA ASP A 41 -13.46 5.44 3.09
C ASP A 41 -12.98 6.18 1.84
N ASN A 42 -12.56 7.45 1.99
CA ASN A 42 -11.99 8.21 0.88
C ASN A 42 -10.66 7.59 0.44
N ALA A 43 -9.77 7.25 1.37
CA ALA A 43 -8.50 6.59 1.06
C ALA A 43 -8.70 5.25 0.31
N VAL A 44 -9.65 4.42 0.77
CA VAL A 44 -10.02 3.17 0.12
C VAL A 44 -10.52 3.42 -1.31
N PHE A 45 -11.44 4.38 -1.48
CA PHE A 45 -12.00 4.72 -2.78
C PHE A 45 -10.91 5.17 -3.76
N GLN A 46 -9.99 6.04 -3.33
CA GLN A 46 -8.90 6.52 -4.18
C GLN A 46 -7.96 5.37 -4.56
N LEU A 47 -7.58 4.53 -3.60
CA LEU A 47 -6.69 3.39 -3.87
C LEU A 47 -7.35 2.38 -4.82
N HIS A 48 -8.63 2.05 -4.61
CA HIS A 48 -9.39 1.16 -5.48
C HIS A 48 -9.47 1.71 -6.91
N THR A 49 -9.75 3.01 -7.05
CA THR A 49 -9.76 3.70 -8.34
C THR A 49 -8.40 3.58 -9.04
N LEU A 50 -7.32 3.80 -8.31
CA LEU A 50 -5.96 3.69 -8.83
C LEU A 50 -5.63 2.28 -9.33
N ILE A 51 -6.06 1.25 -8.59
CA ILE A 51 -5.88 -0.16 -8.97
C ILE A 51 -6.71 -0.51 -10.22
N ASN A 52 -7.95 -0.01 -10.33
CA ASN A 52 -8.78 -0.18 -11.52
C ASN A 52 -8.13 0.42 -12.78
N GLN A 53 -7.48 1.59 -12.65
CA GLN A 53 -6.78 2.24 -13.76
C GLN A 53 -5.53 1.46 -14.22
N HIS A 54 -4.96 0.62 -13.37
CA HIS A 54 -3.92 -0.34 -13.77
C HIS A 54 -4.47 -1.51 -14.61
N GLY A 55 -5.80 -1.66 -14.72
CA GLY A 55 -6.46 -2.63 -15.60
C GLY A 55 -6.56 -4.05 -15.05
N PHE A 56 -6.30 -4.25 -13.76
CA PHE A 56 -6.37 -5.55 -13.10
C PHE A 56 -7.83 -6.02 -12.94
N LEU A 57 -8.70 -5.16 -12.43
CA LEU A 57 -10.08 -5.52 -12.08
C LEU A 57 -11.06 -5.64 -13.27
N LYS A 58 -10.56 -5.74 -14.52
CA LYS A 58 -11.40 -5.88 -15.74
C LYS A 58 -11.42 -7.31 -16.27
N GLY A 59 -12.62 -7.89 -16.35
CA GLY A 59 -12.92 -9.13 -17.08
C GLY A 59 -12.52 -10.44 -16.37
N ILE A 60 -12.38 -11.52 -17.15
CA ILE A 60 -12.08 -12.89 -16.69
C ILE A 60 -10.77 -12.99 -15.89
N LYS A 61 -9.85 -12.02 -16.06
CA LYS A 61 -8.60 -11.92 -15.30
C LYS A 61 -8.82 -11.79 -13.78
N ARG A 62 -9.92 -11.18 -13.34
CA ARG A 62 -10.30 -11.06 -11.92
C ARG A 62 -10.42 -12.42 -11.22
N LEU A 63 -10.85 -13.46 -11.94
CA LEU A 63 -11.04 -14.81 -11.37
C LEU A 63 -9.71 -15.57 -11.20
N PHE A 64 -8.68 -15.19 -11.95
CA PHE A 64 -7.36 -15.82 -11.96
C PHE A 64 -6.25 -14.94 -11.34
N GLU A 65 -6.64 -13.82 -10.73
CA GLU A 65 -5.70 -12.86 -10.18
C GLU A 65 -5.01 -13.39 -8.93
N ARG A 66 -3.81 -13.94 -9.14
CA ARG A 66 -2.94 -14.38 -8.05
C ARG A 66 -2.69 -13.19 -7.11
N LYS A 67 -3.00 -13.38 -5.83
CA LYS A 67 -2.77 -12.44 -4.72
C LYS A 67 -1.46 -11.66 -4.85
N HIS A 68 -1.54 -10.34 -4.74
CA HIS A 68 -0.45 -9.39 -4.97
C HIS A 68 0.42 -9.16 -3.72
N ARG A 69 1.63 -8.62 -3.90
CA ARG A 69 2.43 -8.12 -2.78
C ARG A 69 2.51 -6.61 -2.88
N VAL A 70 2.32 -5.92 -1.77
CA VAL A 70 2.32 -4.46 -1.73
C VAL A 70 3.31 -3.99 -0.68
N LEU A 71 4.23 -3.11 -1.08
CA LEU A 71 5.05 -2.34 -0.16
C LEU A 71 4.45 -0.95 -0.06
N ILE A 72 4.05 -0.57 1.15
CA ILE A 72 3.52 0.73 1.51
C ILE A 72 4.67 1.58 2.00
N HIS A 73 4.73 2.82 1.52
CA HIS A 73 5.69 3.81 1.96
C HIS A 73 4.97 5.13 2.25
N PRO A 74 4.64 5.38 3.53
CA PRO A 74 4.21 6.69 3.99
C PRO A 74 5.41 7.63 3.95
N LEU A 75 5.27 8.76 3.26
CA LEU A 75 6.36 9.71 3.03
C LEU A 75 6.25 10.99 3.86
N GLU A 76 5.12 11.19 4.53
CA GLU A 76 4.76 12.40 5.26
C GLU A 76 3.95 12.00 6.50
N GLN A 77 3.89 12.89 7.50
CA GLN A 77 3.10 12.72 8.73
C GLN A 77 3.39 11.42 9.47
N SER A 78 4.67 11.03 9.51
CA SER A 78 5.20 9.90 10.27
C SER A 78 6.40 10.34 11.11
N GLU A 79 6.25 11.53 11.73
CA GLU A 79 7.19 12.10 12.70
C GLU A 79 7.28 11.15 13.89
N ASP A 80 8.50 10.74 14.25
CA ASP A 80 8.79 9.69 15.27
C ASP A 80 8.34 8.26 14.91
N GLY A 81 8.01 8.03 13.63
CA GLY A 81 7.52 6.75 13.13
C GLY A 81 6.03 6.54 13.34
N LEU A 82 5.51 5.45 12.80
CA LEU A 82 4.08 5.12 12.88
C LEU A 82 3.75 4.41 14.19
N CYS A 83 2.68 4.85 14.85
CA CYS A 83 2.08 4.09 15.93
C CYS A 83 1.31 2.86 15.38
N SER A 84 0.95 1.92 16.26
CA SER A 84 0.26 0.68 15.86
C SER A 84 -1.09 0.92 15.18
N VAL A 85 -1.77 2.03 15.49
CA VAL A 85 -3.05 2.38 14.86
C VAL A 85 -2.84 2.82 13.42
N GLU A 86 -1.84 3.66 13.18
CA GLU A 86 -1.50 4.12 11.84
C GLU A 86 -1.02 2.98 10.94
N GLU A 87 -0.15 2.11 11.46
CA GLU A 87 0.27 0.90 10.75
C GLU A 87 -0.93 0.03 10.37
N ARG A 88 -1.90 -0.13 11.30
CA ARG A 88 -3.10 -0.92 11.05
C ARG A 88 -3.96 -0.28 9.97
N ILE A 89 -4.19 1.03 10.04
CA ILE A 89 -5.00 1.75 9.04
C ILE A 89 -4.39 1.62 7.65
N LEU A 90 -3.07 1.77 7.50
CA LEU A 90 -2.38 1.60 6.22
C LEU A 90 -2.57 0.19 5.65
N GLN A 91 -2.48 -0.85 6.48
CA GLN A 91 -2.71 -2.24 6.09
C GLN A 91 -4.16 -2.49 5.67
N GLU A 92 -5.12 -1.93 6.40
CA GLU A 92 -6.56 -2.10 6.14
C GLU A 92 -6.98 -1.37 4.87
N VAL A 93 -6.61 -0.09 4.70
CA VAL A 93 -6.87 0.65 3.45
C VAL A 93 -6.31 -0.11 2.26
N THR A 94 -5.11 -0.67 2.41
CA THR A 94 -4.48 -1.47 1.35
C THR A 94 -5.26 -2.76 1.08
N HIS A 95 -5.61 -3.53 2.12
CA HIS A 95 -6.41 -4.76 1.92
C HIS A 95 -7.76 -4.50 1.28
N VAL A 96 -8.50 -3.50 1.77
CA VAL A 96 -9.83 -3.15 1.26
C VAL A 96 -9.73 -2.56 -0.14
N GLY A 97 -8.79 -1.64 -0.40
CA GLY A 97 -8.58 -1.05 -1.72
C GLY A 97 -8.21 -2.08 -2.80
N PHE A 98 -7.49 -3.14 -2.43
CA PHE A 98 -7.21 -4.28 -3.33
C PHE A 98 -8.30 -5.36 -3.33
N ASN A 99 -9.47 -5.12 -2.73
CA ASN A 99 -10.56 -6.10 -2.61
C ASN A 99 -10.10 -7.46 -2.04
N GLY A 100 -9.15 -7.46 -1.10
CA GLY A 100 -8.62 -8.69 -0.49
C GLY A 100 -7.68 -9.50 -1.40
N HIS A 101 -7.36 -9.03 -2.62
CA HIS A 101 -6.42 -9.71 -3.52
C HIS A 101 -4.94 -9.49 -3.14
N ILE A 102 -4.64 -9.55 -1.85
CA ILE A 102 -3.29 -9.36 -1.30
C ILE A 102 -2.79 -10.65 -0.66
N ARG A 103 -1.51 -10.94 -0.90
CA ARG A 103 -0.74 -12.03 -0.29
C ARG A 103 0.11 -11.53 0.87
N LYS A 104 0.68 -10.33 0.71
CA LYS A 104 1.62 -9.74 1.66
C LYS A 104 1.56 -8.22 1.56
N VAL A 105 1.51 -7.57 2.72
CA VAL A 105 1.72 -6.14 2.88
C VAL A 105 3.01 -5.96 3.70
N VAL A 106 3.85 -5.01 3.30
CA VAL A 106 5.00 -4.54 4.08
C VAL A 106 4.91 -3.02 4.17
N ILE A 107 5.15 -2.45 5.34
CA ILE A 107 5.29 -1.01 5.51
C ILE A 107 6.79 -0.70 5.61
N HIS A 108 7.24 0.25 4.82
CA HIS A 108 8.59 0.79 4.86
C HIS A 108 8.53 2.23 5.36
N GLN A 109 9.26 2.55 6.43
CA GLN A 109 9.28 3.87 7.07
C GLN A 109 10.63 4.59 6.88
N GLY A 110 11.45 4.19 5.91
CA GLY A 110 12.74 4.84 5.66
C GLY A 110 12.56 6.17 4.92
N GLU A 111 13.47 7.12 5.13
CA GLU A 111 13.34 8.45 4.50
C GLU A 111 13.54 8.44 2.97
N HIS A 112 14.24 7.44 2.46
CA HIS A 112 14.66 7.40 1.06
C HIS A 112 13.70 6.55 0.23
N LEU A 113 13.42 7.00 -1.00
CA LEU A 113 12.67 6.19 -1.95
C LEU A 113 13.48 4.95 -2.32
N LEU A 114 12.81 3.81 -2.32
CA LEU A 114 13.41 2.55 -2.72
C LEU A 114 13.40 2.44 -4.25
N SER A 115 14.51 1.95 -4.80
CA SER A 115 14.54 1.45 -6.17
C SER A 115 13.66 0.20 -6.33
N ASP A 116 13.41 -0.19 -7.57
CA ASP A 116 12.62 -1.39 -7.87
C ASP A 116 13.25 -2.66 -7.29
N ASN A 117 14.58 -2.74 -7.27
CA ASN A 117 15.31 -3.88 -6.72
C ASN A 117 15.20 -3.93 -5.20
N GLU A 118 15.37 -2.79 -4.53
CA GLU A 118 15.22 -2.69 -3.08
C GLU A 118 13.79 -3.00 -2.65
N THR A 119 12.80 -2.48 -3.39
CA THR A 119 11.38 -2.77 -3.12
C THR A 119 11.09 -4.27 -3.21
N LYS A 120 11.61 -4.95 -4.25
CA LYS A 120 11.47 -6.40 -4.41
C LYS A 120 12.20 -7.18 -3.31
N ALA A 121 13.37 -6.70 -2.89
CA ALA A 121 14.13 -7.31 -1.80
C ALA A 121 13.34 -7.24 -0.49
N GLU A 122 12.80 -6.06 -0.16
CA GLU A 122 11.97 -5.84 1.03
C GLU A 122 10.71 -6.73 1.04
N LEU A 123 10.03 -6.82 -0.11
CA LEU A 123 8.88 -7.72 -0.29
C LEU A 123 9.25 -9.21 -0.18
N SER A 124 10.51 -9.57 -0.36
CA SER A 124 11.00 -10.95 -0.30
C SER A 124 11.54 -11.35 1.08
N LYS A 125 11.86 -10.38 1.94
CA LYS A 125 12.21 -10.66 3.35
C LYS A 125 11.08 -11.45 4.02
N ARG A 126 11.42 -12.48 4.79
CA ARG A 126 10.42 -13.21 5.58
C ARG A 126 9.91 -12.26 6.67
N ILE A 127 8.59 -12.21 6.88
CA ILE A 127 8.05 -11.51 8.05
C ILE A 127 8.60 -12.27 9.27
N PRO A 128 9.34 -11.63 10.19
CA PRO A 128 9.79 -12.30 11.40
C PRO A 128 8.54 -12.79 12.16
N LYS A 129 8.54 -14.06 12.56
CA LYS A 129 7.42 -14.72 13.28
C LYS A 129 7.15 -14.17 14.69
N ASN A 130 7.79 -13.06 15.08
CA ASN A 130 7.73 -12.54 16.44
C ASN A 130 6.77 -11.35 16.51
N LEU A 131 5.47 -11.61 16.39
CA LEU A 131 4.54 -10.89 17.27
C LEU A 131 4.59 -11.61 18.62
N PRO A 132 4.82 -10.93 19.75
CA PRO A 132 4.59 -11.55 21.04
C PRO A 132 3.14 -12.04 21.07
N LYS A 133 2.94 -13.32 21.41
CA LYS A 133 1.62 -13.79 21.81
C LYS A 133 1.19 -12.88 22.97
N ARG A 134 0.17 -12.06 22.74
CA ARG A 134 -0.50 -11.35 23.84
C ARG A 134 -1.11 -12.46 24.70
N ASN A 135 -0.59 -12.59 25.92
CA ASN A 135 -1.17 -13.41 26.98
C ASN A 135 -2.57 -12.92 27.32
#